data_AF-A0A0U1QV41-F1
#
_entry.id   AF-A0A0U1QV41-F1
#
_cell.length_a   1.000
_cell.length_b   1.000
_cell.length_c   1.000
_cell.angle_alpha   90.00
_cell.angle_beta   90.00
_cell.angle_gamma   90.00
#
_symmetry.space_group_name_H-M   'P 1'
#
loop_
_entity.id
_entity.type
_entity.pdbx_description
1 polymer ?
#
loop_
_entity_poly.entity_id
_entity_poly.type
_entity_poly.pdbx_seq_one_letter_code
_entity_poly.pdbx_strand_id
1 'polypeptide(L)'
;MDIIKKILIDDIARINKKEKRDGRLKFNSDFVHKHPYLCLAMLVSYVFVLVLMYLTPYFGTGYMIAFTVFFVVMSAILMMEIKPVFKFEDIGVLDLRVCYNGEWFFSRALSTQAIDEILNNKNISDDFKLRFKHIISNKGEIDFYDVYDLAYMQKKPIQLNDLKTTPSLVSNTIISP
;
A
#
# COMPACT_ATOMS: atom_id res chain seq x y z
N MET A 1 27.42 4.47 -1.95
CA MET A 1 25.94 4.42 -1.85
C MET A 1 25.61 3.77 -0.52
N ASP A 2 24.70 4.33 0.26
CA ASP A 2 24.26 3.70 1.51
C ASP A 2 23.72 2.28 1.23
N ILE A 3 24.13 1.32 2.05
CA ILE A 3 23.78 -0.10 1.90
C ILE A 3 22.28 -0.29 2.09
N ILE A 4 21.66 0.42 3.02
CA ILE A 4 20.20 0.35 3.25
C ILE A 4 19.46 0.85 1.99
N LYS A 5 19.90 1.99 1.43
CA LYS A 5 19.36 2.52 0.17
C LYS A 5 19.49 1.51 -0.96
N LYS A 6 20.63 0.83 -1.08
CA LYS A 6 20.83 -0.19 -2.11
C LYS A 6 19.84 -1.35 -1.96
N ILE A 7 19.68 -1.89 -0.75
CA ILE A 7 18.76 -3.01 -0.49
C ILE A 7 17.31 -2.61 -0.85
N LEU A 8 16.89 -1.41 -0.45
CA LEU A 8 15.55 -0.90 -0.77
C LEU A 8 15.35 -0.73 -2.29
N ILE A 9 16.33 -0.19 -3.01
CA ILE A 9 16.28 -0.06 -4.47
C ILE A 9 16.19 -1.43 -5.15
N ASP A 10 17.00 -2.39 -4.70
CA ASP A 10 17.04 -3.74 -5.27
C ASP A 10 15.71 -4.48 -5.03
N ASP A 11 15.08 -4.29 -3.87
CA ASP A 11 13.76 -4.87 -3.57
C ASP A 11 12.64 -4.20 -4.39
N ILE A 12 12.66 -2.86 -4.49
CA ILE A 12 11.76 -2.10 -5.37
C ILE A 12 11.87 -2.56 -6.83
N ALA A 13 13.09 -2.75 -7.33
CA ALA A 13 13.33 -3.23 -8.69
C ALA A 13 12.75 -4.64 -8.90
N ARG A 14 12.87 -5.52 -7.89
CA ARG A 14 12.28 -6.86 -7.91
C ARG A 14 10.76 -6.81 -7.96
N ILE A 15 10.13 -5.95 -7.14
CA ILE A 15 8.68 -5.75 -7.11
C ILE A 15 8.20 -5.21 -8.45
N ASN A 16 8.83 -4.15 -8.97
CA ASN A 16 8.49 -3.55 -10.26
C ASN A 16 8.53 -4.59 -11.40
N LYS A 17 9.55 -5.46 -11.41
CA LYS A 17 9.70 -6.53 -12.40
C LYS A 17 8.64 -7.63 -12.21
N LYS A 18 8.40 -8.07 -10.97
CA LYS A 18 7.43 -9.13 -10.64
C LYS A 18 6.01 -8.72 -10.98
N GLU A 19 5.63 -7.49 -10.64
CA GLU A 19 4.28 -6.94 -10.86
C GLU A 19 4.11 -6.27 -12.25
N LYS A 20 5.18 -6.25 -13.07
CA LYS A 20 5.21 -5.60 -14.39
C LYS A 20 4.71 -4.15 -14.34
N ARG A 21 5.17 -3.39 -13.33
CA ARG A 21 4.85 -1.97 -13.16
C ARG A 21 5.59 -1.18 -14.23
N ASP A 22 4.85 -0.65 -15.19
CA ASP A 22 5.38 0.11 -16.33
C ASP A 22 4.88 1.56 -16.35
N GLY A 23 4.03 1.95 -15.39
CA GLY A 23 3.45 3.29 -15.31
C GLY A 23 2.50 3.64 -16.45
N ARG A 24 2.12 2.66 -17.29
CA ARG A 24 1.24 2.90 -18.43
C ARG A 24 -0.22 2.68 -18.03
N LEU A 25 -1.09 3.45 -18.67
CA LEU A 25 -2.53 3.25 -18.65
C LEU A 25 -2.84 1.93 -19.36
N LYS A 26 -3.45 1.00 -18.64
CA LYS A 26 -3.91 -0.29 -19.20
C LYS A 26 -5.41 -0.36 -19.08
N PHE A 27 -6.06 -0.87 -20.12
CA PHE A 27 -7.45 -1.25 -20.03
C PHE A 27 -7.51 -2.62 -19.39
N ASN A 28 -8.00 -2.70 -18.16
CA ASN A 28 -8.10 -3.95 -17.42
C ASN A 28 -9.56 -4.27 -17.11
N SER A 29 -10.03 -5.40 -17.64
CA SER A 29 -11.38 -5.91 -17.36
C SER A 29 -11.48 -6.60 -15.99
N ASP A 30 -10.41 -6.62 -15.20
CA ASP A 30 -10.41 -7.17 -13.84
C ASP A 30 -11.47 -6.50 -12.96
N PHE A 31 -11.79 -5.21 -13.16
CA PHE A 31 -12.84 -4.53 -12.40
C PHE A 31 -14.19 -5.24 -12.52
N VAL A 32 -14.58 -5.65 -13.74
CA VAL A 32 -15.84 -6.35 -14.00
C VAL A 32 -15.85 -7.74 -13.37
N HIS A 33 -14.72 -8.45 -13.43
CA HIS A 33 -14.61 -9.80 -12.89
C HIS A 33 -14.56 -9.81 -11.36
N LYS A 34 -13.87 -8.83 -10.77
CA LYS A 34 -13.66 -8.73 -9.32
C LYS A 34 -14.87 -8.14 -8.60
N HIS A 35 -15.61 -7.25 -9.25
CA HIS A 35 -16.78 -6.57 -8.68
C HIS A 35 -18.04 -6.72 -9.55
N PRO A 36 -18.49 -7.97 -9.82
CA PRO A 36 -19.59 -8.22 -10.75
C PRO A 36 -20.92 -7.62 -10.28
N TYR A 37 -21.19 -7.64 -8.97
CA TYR A 37 -22.39 -7.05 -8.39
C TYR A 37 -22.42 -5.53 -8.51
N LEU A 38 -21.26 -4.87 -8.41
CA LEU A 38 -21.15 -3.43 -8.58
C LEU A 38 -21.44 -3.04 -10.04
N CYS A 39 -20.85 -3.78 -11.00
CA CYS A 39 -21.16 -3.60 -12.42
C CYS A 39 -22.65 -3.85 -12.73
N LEU A 40 -23.25 -4.89 -12.15
CA LEU A 40 -24.67 -5.17 -12.31
C LEU A 40 -25.53 -4.02 -11.76
N ALA A 41 -25.21 -3.53 -10.56
CA ALA A 41 -25.92 -2.40 -9.95
C ALA A 41 -25.84 -1.15 -10.85
N MET A 42 -24.65 -0.83 -11.36
CA MET A 42 -24.46 0.28 -12.30
C MET A 42 -25.34 0.15 -13.55
N LEU A 43 -25.42 -1.04 -14.14
CA LEU A 43 -26.21 -1.29 -15.34
C LEU A 43 -27.71 -1.17 -15.07
N VAL A 44 -28.18 -1.77 -13.97
CA VAL A 44 -29.59 -1.68 -13.55
C VAL A 44 -29.96 -0.22 -13.28
N SER A 45 -29.13 0.53 -12.56
CA SER A 45 -29.35 1.96 -12.30
C SER A 45 -29.35 2.78 -13.60
N TYR A 46 -28.45 2.49 -14.53
CA TYR A 46 -28.40 3.15 -15.83
C TYR A 46 -29.69 2.94 -16.63
N VAL A 47 -30.16 1.70 -16.76
CA VAL A 47 -31.40 1.37 -17.47
C VAL A 47 -32.61 2.03 -16.79
N PHE A 48 -32.67 2.01 -15.46
CA PHE A 48 -33.74 2.65 -14.72
C PHE A 48 -33.82 4.16 -15.00
N VAL A 49 -32.68 4.86 -14.97
CA VAL A 49 -32.62 6.31 -15.29
C VAL A 49 -33.03 6.56 -16.74
N LEU A 50 -32.61 5.71 -17.67
CA LEU A 50 -32.96 5.84 -19.09
C LEU A 50 -34.47 5.69 -19.32
N VAL A 51 -35.11 4.75 -18.62
CA VAL A 51 -36.59 4.61 -18.65
C VAL A 51 -37.27 5.86 -18.09
N LEU A 52 -36.79 6.41 -16.97
CA LEU A 52 -37.36 7.64 -16.39
C LEU A 52 -37.22 8.83 -17.33
N MET A 53 -36.06 8.99 -17.97
CA MET A 53 -35.85 10.04 -18.96
C MET A 53 -36.78 9.86 -20.18
N TYR A 54 -37.15 8.62 -20.54
CA TYR A 54 -37.99 8.36 -21.71
C TYR A 54 -39.46 8.67 -21.41
N LEU A 55 -39.89 8.38 -20.18
CA LEU A 55 -41.25 8.67 -19.71
C LEU A 55 -41.49 10.15 -19.43
N THR A 56 -40.44 10.96 -19.33
CA THR A 56 -40.54 12.38 -18.99
C THR A 56 -40.50 13.26 -20.24
N PRO A 57 -41.46 14.17 -20.44
CA PRO A 57 -41.59 14.95 -21.67
C PRO A 57 -40.50 16.03 -21.85
N TYR A 58 -39.66 16.27 -20.84
CA TYR A 58 -38.60 17.29 -20.86
C TYR A 58 -37.29 16.81 -21.49
N PHE A 59 -37.00 15.50 -21.47
CA PHE A 59 -35.74 14.96 -21.96
C PHE A 59 -35.90 14.46 -23.40
N GLY A 60 -35.34 15.22 -24.35
CA GLY A 60 -35.23 14.78 -25.74
C GLY A 60 -34.17 13.71 -25.97
N THR A 61 -34.14 13.16 -27.19
CA THR A 61 -33.17 12.13 -27.61
C THR A 61 -31.71 12.57 -27.45
N GLY A 62 -31.39 13.86 -27.60
CA GLY A 62 -30.05 14.38 -27.39
C GLY A 62 -29.52 14.18 -25.96
N TYR A 63 -30.36 14.38 -24.94
CA TYR A 63 -29.99 14.17 -23.54
C TYR A 63 -29.72 12.70 -23.23
N MET A 64 -30.50 11.80 -23.83
CA MET A 64 -30.29 10.35 -23.71
C MET A 64 -28.92 9.96 -24.26
N ILE A 65 -28.59 10.41 -25.46
CA ILE A 65 -27.29 10.14 -26.09
C ILE A 65 -26.16 10.68 -25.21
N ALA A 66 -26.29 11.93 -24.74
CA ALA A 66 -25.28 12.54 -23.87
C ALA A 66 -25.10 11.76 -22.56
N PHE A 67 -26.20 11.32 -21.93
CA PHE A 67 -26.16 10.51 -20.71
C PHE A 67 -25.52 9.14 -20.95
N THR A 68 -25.88 8.46 -22.03
CA THR A 68 -25.26 7.18 -22.42
C THR A 68 -23.77 7.33 -22.68
N VAL A 69 -23.36 8.36 -23.42
CA VAL A 69 -21.94 8.64 -23.68
C VAL A 69 -21.21 8.90 -22.36
N PHE A 70 -21.77 9.74 -21.48
CA PHE A 70 -21.19 10.00 -20.16
C PHE A 70 -21.03 8.73 -19.33
N PHE A 71 -22.06 7.88 -19.28
CA PHE A 71 -22.02 6.60 -18.57
C PHE A 71 -20.92 5.68 -19.12
N VAL A 72 -20.80 5.57 -20.44
CA VAL A 72 -19.77 4.75 -21.10
C VAL A 72 -18.38 5.31 -20.79
N VAL A 73 -18.18 6.63 -20.83
CA VAL A 73 -16.90 7.27 -20.51
C VAL A 73 -16.52 7.02 -19.05
N MET A 74 -17.43 7.24 -18.09
CA MET A 74 -17.17 6.98 -16.68
C MET A 74 -16.88 5.50 -16.43
N SER A 75 -17.62 4.60 -17.06
CA SER A 75 -17.39 3.15 -16.96
C SER A 75 -16.04 2.75 -17.54
N ALA A 76 -15.64 3.34 -18.68
CA ALA A 76 -14.33 3.10 -19.28
C ALA A 76 -13.20 3.61 -18.39
N ILE A 77 -13.38 4.75 -17.70
CA ILE A 77 -12.40 5.25 -16.73
C ILE A 77 -12.25 4.26 -15.57
N LEU A 78 -13.34 3.68 -15.04
CA LEU A 78 -13.24 2.66 -13.98
C LEU A 78 -12.52 1.38 -14.42
N MET A 79 -12.53 1.07 -15.72
CA MET A 79 -11.78 -0.05 -16.31
C MET A 79 -10.31 0.31 -16.60
N MET A 80 -9.91 1.56 -16.45
CA MET A 80 -8.52 1.95 -16.59
C MET A 80 -7.76 1.66 -15.31
N GLU A 81 -6.64 0.97 -15.43
CA GLU A 81 -5.72 0.71 -14.33
C GLU A 81 -4.36 1.31 -14.68
N ILE A 82 -3.74 2.02 -13.73
CA ILE A 82 -2.39 2.56 -13.88
C ILE A 82 -1.51 1.99 -12.77
N LYS A 83 -0.47 1.22 -13.11
CA LYS A 83 0.50 0.71 -12.13
C LYS A 83 1.79 1.54 -12.18
N PRO A 84 1.89 2.65 -11.43
CA PRO A 84 3.08 3.50 -11.44
C PRO A 84 4.30 2.71 -10.94
N VAL A 85 5.45 2.99 -11.56
CA VAL A 85 6.73 2.37 -11.20
C VAL A 85 7.15 2.90 -9.84
N PHE A 86 7.46 2.01 -8.90
CA PHE A 86 7.97 2.41 -7.59
C PHE A 86 9.41 2.88 -7.70
N LYS A 87 9.76 3.93 -6.96
CA LYS A 87 11.10 4.47 -6.85
C LYS A 87 11.41 4.77 -5.39
N PHE A 88 12.70 4.77 -5.06
CA PHE A 88 13.14 5.06 -3.69
C PHE A 88 12.81 6.51 -3.29
N GLU A 89 12.92 7.45 -4.23
CA GLU A 89 12.67 8.87 -4.00
C GLU A 89 11.20 9.18 -3.69
N ASP A 90 10.29 8.27 -4.09
CA ASP A 90 8.86 8.42 -3.89
C ASP A 90 8.38 7.79 -2.56
N ILE A 91 9.30 7.26 -1.72
CA ILE A 91 8.94 6.72 -0.40
C ILE A 91 8.45 7.88 0.48
N GLY A 92 7.20 7.79 0.94
CA GLY A 92 6.56 8.82 1.76
C GLY A 92 5.92 9.98 0.99
N VAL A 93 6.00 9.98 -0.35
CA VAL A 93 5.30 10.96 -1.20
C VAL A 93 3.93 10.41 -1.60
N LEU A 94 2.90 11.26 -1.55
CA LEU A 94 1.55 10.90 -1.96
C LEU A 94 1.44 10.92 -3.50
N ASP A 95 1.54 9.75 -4.15
CA ASP A 95 1.18 9.60 -5.57
C ASP A 95 -0.29 9.18 -5.70
N LEU A 96 -1.14 10.10 -6.16
CA LEU A 96 -2.58 9.88 -6.37
C LEU A 96 -2.87 8.75 -7.36
N ARG A 97 -1.95 8.41 -8.27
CA ARG A 97 -2.13 7.27 -9.21
C ARG A 97 -2.03 5.93 -8.50
N VAL A 98 -1.20 5.84 -7.46
CA VAL A 98 -1.09 4.65 -6.61
C VAL A 98 -2.38 4.52 -5.80
N CYS A 99 -2.82 5.63 -5.20
CA CYS A 99 -4.05 5.71 -4.41
C CYS A 99 -5.32 5.40 -5.23
N TYR A 100 -5.35 5.78 -6.51
CA TYR A 100 -6.49 5.52 -7.40
C TYR A 100 -6.83 4.02 -7.49
N ASN A 101 -5.82 3.14 -7.51
CA ASN A 101 -6.02 1.69 -7.51
C ASN A 101 -6.19 1.10 -6.10
N GLY A 102 -6.18 1.92 -5.05
CA GLY A 102 -6.23 1.47 -3.66
C GLY A 102 -4.93 0.81 -3.17
N GLU A 103 -3.85 0.88 -3.93
CA GLU A 103 -2.52 0.52 -3.43
C GLU A 103 -1.90 1.73 -2.73
N TRP A 104 -1.06 1.49 -1.72
CA TRP A 104 -0.30 2.53 -1.03
C TRP A 104 1.15 2.11 -0.95
N PHE A 105 2.04 2.89 -1.56
CA PHE A 105 3.49 2.62 -1.49
C PHE A 105 4.02 2.72 -0.05
N PHE A 106 3.38 3.56 0.76
CA PHE A 106 3.65 3.73 2.19
C PHE A 106 3.52 2.42 2.99
N SER A 107 2.47 1.64 2.73
CA SER A 107 2.13 0.43 3.48
C SER A 107 2.56 -0.84 2.77
N ARG A 108 3.58 -0.76 1.90
CA ARG A 108 4.12 -1.95 1.25
C ARG A 108 5.17 -2.59 2.15
N ALA A 109 4.88 -3.80 2.58
CA ALA A 109 5.82 -4.64 3.31
C ALA A 109 7.08 -4.93 2.48
N LEU A 110 8.24 -4.91 3.14
CA LEU A 110 9.49 -5.40 2.56
C LEU A 110 9.42 -6.90 2.27
N SER A 111 10.14 -7.35 1.24
CA SER A 111 10.30 -8.78 1.03
C SER A 111 11.13 -9.42 2.15
N THR A 112 10.87 -10.71 2.43
CA THR A 112 11.68 -11.49 3.39
C THR A 112 13.16 -11.48 3.02
N GLN A 113 13.47 -11.45 1.73
CA GLN A 113 14.84 -11.38 1.22
C GLN A 113 15.53 -10.06 1.62
N ALA A 114 14.83 -8.93 1.51
CA ALA A 114 15.36 -7.63 1.93
C ALA A 114 15.52 -7.55 3.46
N ILE A 115 14.57 -8.13 4.22
CA ILE A 115 14.64 -8.25 5.68
C ILE A 115 15.90 -9.03 6.10
N ASP A 116 16.11 -10.21 5.51
CA ASP A 116 17.27 -11.06 5.81
C ASP A 116 18.59 -10.39 5.40
N GLU A 117 18.61 -9.70 4.27
CA GLU A 117 19.79 -8.96 3.81
C GLU A 117 20.15 -7.84 4.79
N ILE A 118 19.18 -7.08 5.29
CA ILE A 118 19.39 -6.04 6.32
C ILE A 118 19.92 -6.64 7.62
N LEU A 119 19.32 -7.73 8.10
CA LEU A 119 19.70 -8.34 9.38
C LEU A 119 21.09 -8.99 9.34
N ASN A 120 21.47 -9.60 8.22
CA ASN A 120 22.75 -10.31 8.08
C ASN A 120 23.91 -9.41 7.61
N ASN A 121 23.63 -8.18 7.16
CA ASN A 121 24.69 -7.29 6.68
C ASN A 121 25.59 -6.79 7.82
N LYS A 122 26.91 -7.01 7.72
CA LYS A 122 27.88 -6.57 8.74
C LYS A 122 28.08 -5.05 8.79
N ASN A 123 27.74 -4.34 7.72
CA ASN A 123 27.97 -2.89 7.61
C ASN A 123 26.79 -2.05 8.12
N ILE A 124 25.71 -2.68 8.62
CA ILE A 124 24.56 -2.02 9.22
C ILE A 124 24.71 -2.11 10.74
N SER A 125 24.56 -0.96 11.44
CA SER A 125 24.69 -0.86 12.89
C SER A 125 23.75 -1.82 13.63
N ASP A 126 24.24 -2.43 14.72
CA ASP A 126 23.44 -3.33 15.55
C ASP A 126 22.26 -2.60 16.22
N ASP A 127 22.40 -1.31 16.53
CA ASP A 127 21.30 -0.48 17.05
C ASP A 127 20.15 -0.40 16.03
N PHE A 128 20.47 -0.14 14.76
CA PHE A 128 19.47 -0.12 13.69
C PHE A 128 18.75 -1.46 13.58
N LYS A 129 19.50 -2.57 13.60
CA LYS A 129 18.92 -3.92 13.53
C LYS A 129 18.02 -4.24 14.72
N LEU A 130 18.39 -3.79 15.92
CA LEU A 130 17.57 -3.96 17.12
C LEU A 130 16.22 -3.26 16.96
N ARG A 131 16.25 -2.00 16.51
CA ARG A 131 15.03 -1.19 16.24
C ARG A 131 14.17 -1.80 15.15
N PHE A 132 14.82 -2.25 14.08
CA PHE A 132 14.18 -2.93 12.96
C PHE A 132 13.46 -4.21 13.42
N LYS A 133 14.10 -5.05 14.24
CA LYS A 133 13.47 -6.24 14.83
C LYS A 133 12.30 -5.91 15.75
N HIS A 134 12.41 -4.84 16.53
CA HIS A 134 11.35 -4.40 17.43
C HIS A 134 10.09 -3.94 16.67
N ILE A 135 10.25 -3.28 15.52
CA ILE A 135 9.10 -2.92 14.65
C ILE A 135 8.41 -4.18 14.14
N ILE A 136 9.20 -5.15 13.63
CA ILE A 136 8.66 -6.43 13.14
C ILE A 136 7.93 -7.20 14.25
N SER A 137 8.47 -7.24 15.47
CA SER A 137 7.84 -7.99 16.57
C SER A 137 6.50 -7.39 17.02
N ASN A 138 6.33 -6.08 16.90
CA ASN A 138 5.12 -5.39 17.34
C ASN A 138 4.06 -5.28 16.25
N LYS A 139 4.48 -5.00 15.01
CA LYS A 139 3.57 -4.78 13.87
C LYS A 139 3.31 -6.07 13.07
N GLY A 140 4.19 -7.06 13.18
CA GLY A 140 4.16 -8.31 12.41
C GLY A 140 4.87 -8.21 11.06
N GLU A 141 4.87 -7.03 10.43
CA GLU A 141 5.57 -6.72 9.18
C GLU A 141 6.30 -5.37 9.26
N ILE A 142 7.19 -5.11 8.31
CA ILE A 142 7.90 -3.82 8.22
C ILE A 142 7.78 -3.28 6.80
N ASP A 143 7.34 -2.03 6.69
CA ASP A 143 7.08 -1.40 5.40
C ASP A 143 8.29 -0.60 4.89
N PHE A 144 8.33 -0.32 3.59
CA PHE A 144 9.35 0.55 2.99
C PHE A 144 9.49 1.89 3.71
N TYR A 145 8.36 2.47 4.14
CA TYR A 145 8.36 3.72 4.88
C TYR A 145 8.99 3.59 6.26
N ASP A 146 8.71 2.51 7.01
CA ASP A 146 9.28 2.30 8.34
C ASP A 146 10.82 2.23 8.27
N VAL A 147 11.36 1.52 7.27
CA VAL A 147 12.81 1.42 7.05
C VAL A 147 13.41 2.76 6.62
N TYR A 148 12.73 3.48 5.73
CA TYR A 148 13.17 4.80 5.28
C TYR A 148 13.19 5.81 6.43
N ASP A 149 12.14 5.83 7.26
CA ASP A 149 12.06 6.67 8.44
C ASP A 149 13.17 6.32 9.46
N LEU A 150 13.39 5.02 9.69
CA LEU A 150 14.41 4.51 10.59
C LEU A 150 15.84 4.88 10.16
N ALA A 151 16.12 4.86 8.86
CA ALA A 151 17.46 5.08 8.30
C ALA A 151 17.77 6.56 8.01
N TYR A 152 16.77 7.36 7.61
CA TYR A 152 17.01 8.69 7.05
C TYR A 152 16.34 9.84 7.80
N MET A 153 15.23 9.60 8.51
CA MET A 153 14.46 10.66 9.20
C MET A 153 14.71 10.66 10.72
N GLN A 154 14.85 9.50 11.34
CA GLN A 154 15.00 9.40 12.79
C GLN A 154 16.45 9.46 13.25
N LYS A 155 16.95 10.67 13.55
CA LYS A 155 17.94 10.91 14.63
C LYS A 155 17.24 11.07 15.98
N LYS A 156 16.32 10.16 16.34
CA LYS A 156 15.68 10.21 17.66
C LYS A 156 16.32 9.15 18.56
N PRO A 157 17.09 9.54 19.59
CA PRO A 157 17.66 8.57 20.52
C PRO A 157 16.51 7.87 21.25
N ILE A 158 16.59 6.53 21.31
CA ILE A 158 15.72 5.74 22.16
C ILE A 158 16.04 6.11 23.61
N GLN A 159 15.03 6.62 24.31
CA GLN A 159 15.02 6.62 25.76
C GLN A 159 15.03 5.16 26.19
N LEU A 160 16.18 4.68 26.65
CA LEU A 160 16.49 3.32 27.12
C LEU A 160 15.74 3.00 28.44
N ASN A 161 14.43 3.26 28.52
CA ASN A 161 13.62 3.01 29.71
C ASN A 161 12.72 1.77 29.57
N ASP A 162 12.46 1.28 28.36
CA ASP A 162 11.55 0.13 28.15
C ASP A 162 12.24 -1.25 28.14
N LEU A 163 13.56 -1.31 28.34
CA LEU A 163 14.30 -2.57 28.43
C LEU A 163 14.39 -3.13 29.88
N LYS A 164 13.74 -2.49 30.85
CA LYS A 164 13.89 -2.82 32.28
C LYS A 164 12.68 -3.44 32.96
N THR A 165 11.75 -4.02 32.21
CA THR A 165 10.60 -4.73 32.81
C THR A 165 10.63 -6.22 32.47
N THR A 166 11.68 -6.89 32.95
CA THR A 166 11.61 -8.33 33.23
C THR A 166 11.29 -8.46 34.71
N PRO A 167 10.09 -8.91 35.12
CA PRO A 167 9.89 -9.28 36.51
C PRO A 167 10.57 -10.64 36.71
N SER A 168 11.74 -10.60 37.36
CA SER A 168 12.29 -11.77 38.04
C SER A 168 11.27 -12.23 39.09
N LEU A 169 10.64 -13.38 38.86
CA LEU A 169 9.96 -14.15 39.89
C LEU A 169 11.02 -14.62 40.89
N VAL A 170 11.26 -13.82 41.93
CA VAL A 170 12.03 -14.23 43.11
C VAL A 170 11.06 -14.96 44.04
N SER A 171 11.35 -16.25 44.21
CA SER A 171 10.79 -17.17 45.17
C SER A 171 10.76 -16.59 46.58
N ASN A 172 9.57 -16.41 47.15
CA ASN A 172 9.41 -16.23 48.59
C ASN A 172 9.28 -17.61 49.24
N THR A 173 10.23 -17.95 50.09
CA THR A 173 10.05 -19.01 51.08
C THR A 173 10.72 -18.62 52.39
N ILE A 174 10.08 -19.04 53.50
CA ILE A 174 10.56 -19.27 54.88
C ILE A 174 10.76 -18.01 55.79
N ILE A 175 10.45 -17.93 57.10
CA ILE A 175 10.10 -18.85 58.23
C ILE A 175 9.20 -18.11 59.27
N SER A 176 8.47 -18.91 60.06
CA SER A 176 7.76 -18.67 61.34
C SER A 176 8.59 -18.00 62.48
N PRO A 177 7.95 -17.70 63.63
CA PRO A 177 7.86 -18.68 64.74
C PRO A 177 6.43 -19.07 65.15
#